data_AF-A0A7Y0NNY2-F1
#
_entry.id   AF-A0A7Y0NNY2-F1
#
_cell.length_a   1.000
_cell.length_b   1.000
_cell.length_c   1.000
_cell.angle_alpha   90.00
_cell.angle_beta   90.00
_cell.angle_gamma   90.00
#
_symmetry.space_group_name_H-M   'P 1'
#
loop_
_entity.id
_entity.type
_entity.pdbx_description
1 polymer ?
#
loop_
_entity_poly.entity_id
_entity_poly.type
_entity_poly.pdbx_seq_one_letter_code
_entity_poly.pdbx_strand_id
1 'polypeptide(L)'
;MNFYDRYKNGESHSVYADIEKLGEEAFSPSYYPDVEKVLIETFQRVRFNLEIIYKELKNIDYVFWADGTGNDEALLMPFSNTDELLNILEQNIELVGKLPVSMKMFYQIVGSCNFAWNYQDDPDILWEMADPIQVAPLTDCVSQVTDQYWLEEMEEYIQDDDFGFAFLELSADDLHKDNVSGGPPYALQLNKEKSIDSKFLNEPNDTTFINYLRICFESCGFPGMPYADNKVFQEFFDKVKPQLQKI
;
A
#
# COMPACT_ATOMS: atom_id res chain seq x y z
N MET A 1 -5.61 -26.08 13.37
CA MET A 1 -4.43 -25.20 13.18
C MET A 1 -4.95 -23.79 13.20
N ASN A 2 -4.29 -22.88 13.92
CA ASN A 2 -4.72 -21.48 14.01
C ASN A 2 -4.39 -20.74 12.68
N PHE A 3 -4.86 -19.51 12.51
CA PHE A 3 -4.61 -18.70 11.31
C PHE A 3 -3.11 -18.46 11.09
N TYR A 4 -2.38 -18.15 12.17
CA TYR A 4 -0.95 -17.84 12.07
C TYR A 4 -0.12 -19.03 11.57
N ASP A 5 -0.35 -20.23 12.09
CA ASP A 5 0.34 -21.45 11.68
C ASP A 5 0.03 -21.80 10.22
N ARG A 6 -1.23 -21.66 9.79
CA ARG A 6 -1.63 -21.82 8.38
C ARG A 6 -0.91 -20.82 7.47
N TYR A 7 -0.89 -19.54 7.88
CA TYR A 7 -0.25 -18.48 7.12
C TYR A 7 1.26 -18.74 6.92
N LYS A 8 1.96 -19.17 7.98
CA LYS A 8 3.37 -19.55 7.89
C LYS A 8 3.63 -20.76 6.99
N ASN A 9 2.66 -21.66 6.88
CA ASN A 9 2.72 -22.81 5.97
C ASN A 9 2.35 -22.46 4.51
N GLY A 10 2.14 -21.18 4.19
CA GLY A 10 1.94 -20.71 2.81
C GLY A 10 0.48 -20.58 2.37
N GLU A 11 -0.48 -20.81 3.27
CA GLU A 11 -1.92 -20.67 3.03
C GLU A 11 -2.38 -19.20 3.02
N SER A 12 -1.59 -18.28 2.45
CA SER A 12 -1.78 -16.83 2.63
C SER A 12 -3.17 -16.34 2.21
N HIS A 13 -3.64 -16.70 1.01
CA HIS A 13 -4.93 -16.24 0.50
C HIS A 13 -6.12 -16.82 1.27
N SER A 14 -6.11 -18.12 1.56
CA SER A 14 -7.21 -18.77 2.29
C SER A 14 -7.32 -18.31 3.75
N VAL A 15 -6.18 -17.99 4.39
CA VAL A 15 -6.21 -17.43 5.75
C VAL A 15 -6.91 -16.07 5.77
N TYR A 16 -6.57 -15.17 4.85
CA TYR A 16 -7.23 -13.87 4.77
C TYR A 16 -8.71 -13.97 4.41
N ALA A 17 -9.08 -14.86 3.48
CA ALA A 17 -10.47 -15.11 3.15
C ALA A 17 -11.28 -15.64 4.35
N ASP A 18 -10.67 -16.44 5.23
CA ASP A 18 -11.33 -16.92 6.44
C ASP A 18 -11.41 -15.83 7.52
N ILE A 19 -10.40 -14.96 7.65
CA ILE A 19 -10.43 -13.80 8.54
C ILE A 19 -11.52 -12.81 8.12
N GLU A 20 -11.65 -12.53 6.82
CA GLU A 20 -12.67 -11.63 6.27
C GLU A 20 -14.08 -12.14 6.56
N LYS A 21 -14.33 -13.45 6.42
CA LYS A 21 -15.61 -14.08 6.75
C LYS A 21 -16.01 -13.95 8.22
N LEU A 22 -15.07 -13.72 9.14
CA LEU A 22 -15.40 -13.47 10.54
C LEU A 22 -16.08 -12.10 10.73
N GLY A 23 -15.85 -11.13 9.84
CA GLY A 23 -16.34 -9.76 10.01
C GLY A 23 -15.92 -9.17 11.36
N GLU A 24 -16.88 -8.67 12.14
CA GLU A 24 -16.62 -8.10 13.46
C GLU A 24 -16.03 -9.11 14.48
N GLU A 25 -16.30 -10.41 14.31
CA GLU A 25 -15.74 -11.44 15.20
C GLU A 25 -14.21 -11.54 15.10
N ALA A 26 -13.60 -11.06 14.01
CA ALA A 26 -12.14 -11.00 13.88
C ALA A 26 -11.49 -10.14 14.98
N PHE A 27 -12.25 -9.22 15.59
CA PHE A 27 -11.81 -8.33 16.66
C PHE A 27 -12.09 -8.89 18.06
N SER A 28 -12.74 -10.05 18.17
CA SER A 28 -13.04 -10.63 19.47
C SER A 28 -11.76 -11.13 20.16
N PRO A 29 -11.72 -11.18 21.51
CA PRO A 29 -10.56 -11.71 22.24
C PRO A 29 -10.19 -13.16 21.87
N SER A 30 -11.11 -13.91 21.24
CA SER A 30 -10.88 -15.28 20.79
C SER A 30 -10.10 -15.38 19.48
N TYR A 31 -10.23 -14.39 18.58
CA TYR A 31 -9.60 -14.42 17.25
C TYR A 31 -8.51 -13.37 17.07
N TYR A 32 -8.71 -12.16 17.61
CA TYR A 32 -7.84 -11.03 17.34
C TYR A 32 -6.35 -11.28 17.63
N PRO A 33 -5.95 -11.93 18.75
CA PRO A 33 -4.53 -12.20 19.01
C PRO A 33 -3.83 -13.08 17.96
N ASP A 34 -4.59 -13.87 17.22
CA ASP A 34 -4.06 -14.72 16.14
C ASP A 34 -4.09 -14.00 14.79
N VAL A 35 -5.14 -13.21 14.53
CA VAL A 35 -5.22 -12.29 13.38
C VAL A 35 -4.09 -11.26 13.41
N GLU A 36 -3.80 -10.68 14.57
CA GLU A 36 -2.71 -9.73 14.78
C GLU A 36 -1.35 -10.35 14.42
N LYS A 37 -1.10 -11.60 14.79
CA LYS A 37 0.14 -12.30 14.41
C LYS A 37 0.26 -12.50 12.91
N VAL A 38 -0.85 -12.81 12.22
CA VAL A 38 -0.87 -12.90 10.75
C VAL A 38 -0.49 -11.54 10.15
N LEU A 39 -1.12 -10.46 10.59
CA LEU A 39 -0.84 -9.12 10.06
C LEU A 39 0.62 -8.68 10.34
N ILE A 40 1.13 -8.90 11.56
CA ILE A 40 2.53 -8.60 11.91
C ILE A 40 3.49 -9.33 10.97
N GLU A 41 3.29 -10.63 10.78
CA GLU A 41 4.12 -11.43 9.86
C GLU A 41 3.98 -10.93 8.41
N THR A 42 2.77 -10.61 7.96
CA THR A 42 2.54 -10.04 6.63
C THR A 42 3.36 -8.77 6.41
N PHE A 43 3.27 -7.79 7.32
CA PHE A 43 3.97 -6.53 7.13
C PHE A 43 5.48 -6.62 7.36
N GLN A 44 5.95 -7.58 8.17
CA GLN A 44 7.38 -7.91 8.25
C GLN A 44 7.90 -8.44 6.89
N ARG A 45 7.12 -9.30 6.21
CA ARG A 45 7.46 -9.79 4.86
C ARG A 45 7.38 -8.70 3.81
N VAL A 46 6.37 -7.82 3.87
CA VAL A 46 6.25 -6.64 2.99
C VAL A 46 7.50 -5.78 3.09
N ARG A 47 7.91 -5.43 4.32
CA ARG A 47 9.11 -4.64 4.55
C ARG A 47 10.37 -5.34 4.04
N PHE A 48 10.54 -6.62 4.35
CA PHE A 48 11.67 -7.40 3.86
C PHE A 48 11.73 -7.40 2.32
N ASN A 49 10.60 -7.60 1.65
CA ASN A 49 10.52 -7.58 0.20
C ASN A 49 10.88 -6.22 -0.39
N LEU A 50 10.35 -5.14 0.19
CA LEU A 50 10.68 -3.77 -0.21
C LEU A 50 12.19 -3.48 -0.08
N GLU A 51 12.81 -3.89 1.03
CA GLU A 51 14.26 -3.71 1.26
C GLU A 51 15.10 -4.47 0.20
N ILE A 52 14.68 -5.67 -0.19
CA ILE A 52 15.34 -6.45 -1.25
C ILE A 52 15.18 -5.77 -2.62
N ILE A 53 13.97 -5.36 -2.97
CA ILE A 53 13.67 -4.67 -4.24
C ILE A 53 14.46 -3.37 -4.34
N TYR A 54 14.36 -2.52 -3.31
CA TYR A 54 15.05 -1.23 -3.24
C TYR A 54 16.56 -1.39 -3.40
N LYS A 55 17.17 -2.36 -2.69
CA LYS A 55 18.61 -2.63 -2.83
C LYS A 55 18.99 -2.99 -4.26
N GLU A 56 18.18 -3.78 -4.95
CA GLU A 56 18.48 -4.17 -6.33
C GLU A 56 18.24 -3.03 -7.33
N LEU A 57 17.21 -2.23 -7.13
CA LEU A 57 16.97 -1.01 -7.92
C LEU A 57 18.18 -0.06 -7.82
N LYS A 58 18.76 0.12 -6.62
CA LYS A 58 20.01 0.89 -6.47
C LYS A 58 21.21 0.27 -7.19
N ASN A 59 21.27 -1.06 -7.33
CA ASN A 59 22.38 -1.73 -8.02
C ASN A 59 22.33 -1.55 -9.55
N ILE A 60 21.16 -1.22 -10.09
CA ILE A 60 20.96 -0.93 -11.51
C ILE A 60 20.84 0.58 -11.78
N ASP A 61 21.26 1.42 -10.83
CA ASP A 61 21.21 2.88 -10.90
C ASP A 61 19.80 3.44 -11.20
N TYR A 62 18.75 2.81 -10.64
CA TYR A 62 17.37 3.28 -10.76
C TYR A 62 17.20 4.69 -10.17
N VAL A 63 16.48 5.56 -10.87
CA VAL A 63 16.29 6.97 -10.49
C VAL A 63 14.96 7.14 -9.75
N PHE A 64 14.99 7.16 -8.43
CA PHE A 64 13.81 7.31 -7.59
C PHE A 64 13.30 8.76 -7.56
N TRP A 65 11.98 8.91 -7.52
CA TRP A 65 11.30 10.19 -7.32
C TRP A 65 11.86 10.94 -6.10
N ALA A 66 12.29 12.18 -6.32
CA ALA A 66 12.70 13.08 -5.26
C ALA A 66 11.54 13.99 -4.82
N ASP A 67 11.37 14.19 -3.52
CA ASP A 67 10.40 15.15 -3.01
C ASP A 67 10.82 16.61 -3.29
N GLY A 68 9.98 17.58 -2.92
CA GLY A 68 10.26 19.01 -3.13
C GLY A 68 11.49 19.56 -2.40
N THR A 69 12.12 18.77 -1.52
CA THR A 69 13.38 19.08 -0.85
C THR A 69 14.59 18.40 -1.50
N GLY A 70 14.36 17.59 -2.53
CA GLY A 70 15.37 16.79 -3.22
C GLY A 70 15.68 15.47 -2.50
N ASN A 71 14.84 15.02 -1.57
CA ASN A 71 15.02 13.73 -0.91
C ASN A 71 14.44 12.61 -1.78
N ASP A 72 15.30 11.70 -2.23
CA ASP A 72 14.98 10.55 -3.07
C ASP A 72 14.84 9.24 -2.27
N GLU A 73 14.66 9.34 -0.95
CA GLU A 73 14.51 8.19 -0.08
C GLU A 73 13.19 7.44 -0.37
N ALA A 74 13.29 6.46 -1.25
CA ALA A 74 12.19 5.65 -1.74
C ALA A 74 11.55 4.72 -0.71
N LEU A 75 12.21 4.50 0.44
CA LEU A 75 11.68 3.74 1.57
C LEU A 75 11.84 4.57 2.84
N LEU A 76 10.73 5.10 3.37
CA LEU A 76 10.76 5.78 4.64
C LEU A 76 10.42 4.81 5.75
N MET A 77 11.30 4.74 6.74
CA MET A 77 11.09 4.01 7.97
C MET A 77 9.90 4.59 8.76
N PRO A 78 9.21 3.79 9.60
CA PRO A 78 8.21 4.31 10.51
C PRO A 78 8.76 5.49 11.33
N PHE A 79 8.00 6.57 11.40
CA PHE A 79 8.37 7.75 12.16
C PHE A 79 8.46 7.45 13.66
N SER A 80 9.32 8.16 14.40
CA SER A 80 9.42 8.01 15.84
C SER A 80 8.14 8.35 16.59
N ASN A 81 7.28 9.19 15.99
CA ASN A 81 5.96 9.59 16.49
C ASN A 81 4.81 8.95 15.68
N THR A 82 5.02 7.77 15.07
CA THR A 82 3.97 7.08 14.26
C THR A 82 2.64 6.95 14.99
N ASP A 83 2.64 6.57 16.27
CA ASP A 83 1.38 6.42 17.04
C ASP A 83 0.65 7.75 17.25
N GLU A 84 1.38 8.87 17.39
CA GLU A 84 0.77 10.20 17.49
C GLU A 84 0.12 10.60 16.17
N LEU A 85 0.82 10.38 15.04
CA LEU A 85 0.30 10.66 13.71
C LEU A 85 -0.92 9.79 13.37
N LEU A 86 -0.91 8.50 13.74
CA LEU A 86 -2.07 7.62 13.59
C LEU A 86 -3.26 8.11 14.42
N ASN A 87 -3.04 8.57 15.66
CA ASN A 87 -4.12 9.14 16.47
C ASN A 87 -4.71 10.40 15.85
N ILE A 88 -3.88 11.28 15.29
CA ILE A 88 -4.35 12.48 14.58
C ILE A 88 -5.17 12.05 13.36
N LEU A 89 -4.66 11.13 12.54
CA LEU A 89 -5.37 10.61 11.38
C LEU A 89 -6.74 10.04 11.78
N GLU A 90 -6.79 9.16 12.78
CA GLU A 90 -8.03 8.53 13.23
C GLU A 90 -9.06 9.53 13.79
N GLN A 91 -8.61 10.55 14.51
CA GLN A 91 -9.50 11.61 15.03
C GLN A 91 -10.15 12.42 13.91
N ASN A 92 -9.42 12.72 12.83
CA ASN A 92 -9.94 13.54 11.73
C ASN A 92 -10.88 12.76 10.79
N ILE A 93 -10.77 11.43 10.74
CA ILE A 93 -11.65 10.61 9.88
C ILE A 93 -12.88 10.05 10.61
N GLU A 94 -12.99 10.19 11.93
CA GLU A 94 -13.95 9.45 12.76
C GLU A 94 -15.42 9.64 12.36
N LEU A 95 -15.75 10.79 11.75
CA LEU A 95 -17.11 11.14 11.31
C LEU A 95 -17.50 10.42 10.01
N VAL A 96 -16.52 10.05 9.19
CA VAL A 96 -16.73 9.52 7.84
C VAL A 96 -16.33 8.06 7.70
N GLY A 97 -15.48 7.55 8.59
CA GLY A 97 -15.12 6.13 8.61
C GLY A 97 -14.05 5.79 9.65
N LYS A 98 -13.44 4.63 9.48
CA LYS A 98 -12.42 4.07 10.36
C LYS A 98 -11.25 3.55 9.55
N LEU A 99 -10.06 3.75 10.09
CA LEU A 99 -8.82 3.23 9.50
C LEU A 99 -8.75 1.71 9.71
N PRO A 100 -8.56 0.90 8.64
CA PRO A 100 -8.41 -0.55 8.79
C PRO A 100 -7.12 -0.91 9.54
N VAL A 101 -7.14 -2.06 10.21
CA VAL A 101 -5.98 -2.53 11.01
C VAL A 101 -4.74 -2.75 10.13
N SER A 102 -4.93 -3.19 8.88
CA SER A 102 -3.87 -3.36 7.89
C SER A 102 -3.08 -2.08 7.68
N MET A 103 -3.75 -0.92 7.55
CA MET A 103 -3.08 0.35 7.32
C MET A 103 -2.29 0.83 8.55
N LYS A 104 -2.84 0.63 9.75
CA LYS A 104 -2.12 0.93 11.01
C LYS A 104 -0.83 0.14 11.10
N MET A 105 -0.91 -1.17 10.88
CA MET A 105 0.24 -2.06 10.97
C MET A 105 1.26 -1.82 9.85
N PHE A 106 0.81 -1.47 8.65
CA PHE A 106 1.69 -1.04 7.58
C PHE A 106 2.55 0.15 8.03
N TYR A 107 1.94 1.22 8.54
CA TYR A 107 2.71 2.38 8.99
C TYR A 107 3.60 2.09 10.21
N GLN A 108 3.15 1.25 11.14
CA GLN A 108 3.94 0.90 12.33
C GLN A 108 5.15 -0.01 12.03
N ILE A 109 5.08 -0.86 11.00
CA ILE A 109 6.11 -1.87 10.70
C ILE A 109 6.94 -1.48 9.48
N VAL A 110 6.27 -1.02 8.43
CA VAL A 110 6.84 -0.74 7.10
C VAL A 110 7.22 0.73 6.97
N GLY A 111 6.32 1.65 7.32
CA GLY A 111 6.48 3.08 7.06
C GLY A 111 5.85 3.46 5.73
N SER A 112 6.64 3.79 4.71
CA SER A 112 6.13 4.12 3.37
C SER A 112 7.08 3.70 2.26
N CYS A 113 6.61 3.74 1.01
CA CYS A 113 7.46 3.46 -0.15
C CYS A 113 7.05 4.26 -1.38
N ASN A 114 8.02 4.63 -2.21
CA ASN A 114 7.77 5.28 -3.49
C ASN A 114 8.84 4.85 -4.50
N PHE A 115 8.53 3.86 -5.34
CA PHE A 115 9.42 3.42 -6.41
C PHE A 115 9.14 4.13 -7.75
N ALA A 116 8.34 5.21 -7.74
CA ALA A 116 8.12 6.01 -8.94
C ALA A 116 9.45 6.56 -9.49
N TRP A 117 9.53 6.64 -10.81
CA TRP A 117 10.69 7.16 -11.51
C TRP A 117 10.74 8.69 -11.42
N ASN A 118 11.92 9.26 -11.23
CA ASN A 118 12.09 10.71 -11.27
C ASN A 118 12.23 11.22 -12.70
N TYR A 119 11.09 11.38 -13.37
CA TYR A 119 11.05 11.93 -14.72
C TYR A 119 11.43 13.42 -14.81
N GLN A 120 11.59 14.11 -13.67
CA GLN A 120 12.10 15.49 -13.65
C GLN A 120 13.63 15.52 -13.84
N ASP A 121 14.33 14.55 -13.24
CA ASP A 121 15.78 14.42 -13.33
C ASP A 121 16.21 13.58 -14.55
N ASP A 122 15.49 12.50 -14.86
CA ASP A 122 15.73 11.66 -16.03
C ASP A 122 14.43 11.39 -16.80
N PRO A 123 14.19 12.02 -17.96
CA PRO A 123 12.95 11.84 -18.72
C PRO A 123 12.82 10.47 -19.38
N ASP A 124 13.91 9.70 -19.49
CA ASP A 124 13.93 8.39 -20.15
C ASP A 124 13.56 7.29 -19.14
N ILE A 125 12.25 7.15 -18.84
CA ILE A 125 11.73 6.19 -17.87
C ILE A 125 12.20 4.77 -18.21
N LEU A 126 12.90 4.13 -17.28
CA LEU A 126 13.53 2.81 -17.51
C LEU A 126 12.51 1.73 -17.90
N TRP A 127 11.37 1.71 -17.21
CA TRP A 127 10.27 0.78 -17.43
C TRP A 127 8.95 1.55 -17.54
N GLU A 128 8.62 1.98 -18.76
CA GLU A 128 7.34 2.63 -19.04
C GLU A 128 6.15 1.70 -18.73
N MET A 129 5.10 2.30 -18.19
CA MET A 129 3.82 1.70 -17.78
C MET A 129 3.99 0.58 -16.75
N ALA A 130 5.08 0.61 -15.98
CA ALA A 130 5.41 -0.43 -15.03
C ALA A 130 4.60 -0.35 -13.72
N ASP A 131 3.91 0.78 -13.50
CA ASP A 131 3.12 1.09 -12.32
C ASP A 131 3.87 0.79 -11.02
N PRO A 132 5.04 1.41 -10.78
CA PRO A 132 5.85 1.12 -9.60
C PRO A 132 5.05 1.27 -8.30
N ILE A 133 5.33 0.37 -7.34
CA ILE A 133 4.69 0.39 -6.03
C ILE A 133 4.97 1.73 -5.34
N GLN A 134 3.90 2.33 -4.88
CA GLN A 134 3.90 3.57 -4.12
C GLN A 134 2.83 3.44 -3.03
N VAL A 135 3.18 3.86 -1.81
CA VAL A 135 2.28 4.05 -0.67
C VAL A 135 2.78 5.30 0.06
N ALA A 136 1.92 6.31 0.12
CA ALA A 136 2.24 7.64 0.63
C ALA A 136 2.70 7.58 2.10
N PRO A 137 3.63 8.46 2.50
CA PRO A 137 3.98 8.66 3.90
C PRO A 137 2.77 8.93 4.79
N LEU A 138 2.83 8.50 6.06
CA LEU A 138 1.78 8.77 7.04
C LEU A 138 1.56 10.28 7.24
N THR A 139 2.62 11.09 7.12
CA THR A 139 2.54 12.55 7.17
C THR A 139 1.64 13.12 6.09
N ASP A 140 1.62 12.51 4.91
CA ASP A 140 0.84 12.97 3.77
C ASP A 140 -0.63 12.61 3.99
N CYS A 141 -0.92 11.43 4.53
CA CYS A 141 -2.27 11.05 4.96
C CYS A 141 -2.81 11.99 6.05
N VAL A 142 -1.97 12.36 7.03
CA VAL A 142 -2.33 13.35 8.06
C VAL A 142 -2.58 14.72 7.41
N SER A 143 -1.72 15.14 6.49
CA SER A 143 -1.89 16.40 5.76
C SER A 143 -3.20 16.43 4.99
N GLN A 144 -3.57 15.35 4.30
CA GLN A 144 -4.85 15.23 3.59
C GLN A 144 -6.03 15.48 4.54
N VAL A 145 -6.14 14.73 5.64
CA VAL A 145 -7.33 14.80 6.52
C VAL A 145 -7.38 16.04 7.40
N THR A 146 -6.27 16.75 7.54
CA THR A 146 -6.22 18.04 8.27
C THR A 146 -6.42 19.25 7.36
N ASP A 147 -6.51 19.04 6.04
CA ASP A 147 -6.94 20.10 5.15
C ASP A 147 -8.39 20.49 5.47
N GLN A 148 -8.65 21.80 5.52
CA GLN A 148 -9.94 22.34 5.97
C GLN A 148 -11.10 21.98 5.03
N TYR A 149 -10.82 21.59 3.78
CA TYR A 149 -11.83 21.23 2.78
C TYR A 149 -12.03 19.72 2.66
N TRP A 150 -11.09 18.90 3.14
CA TRP A 150 -11.13 17.45 2.94
C TRP A 150 -12.43 16.82 3.46
N LEU A 151 -12.90 17.22 4.64
CA LEU A 151 -14.14 16.66 5.20
C LEU A 151 -15.38 17.02 4.37
N GLU A 152 -15.47 18.27 3.88
CA GLU A 152 -16.58 18.72 3.02
C GLU A 152 -16.57 17.93 1.70
N GLU A 153 -15.40 17.76 1.09
CA GLU A 153 -15.23 16.93 -0.11
C GLU A 153 -15.66 15.47 0.13
N MET A 154 -15.24 14.87 1.25
CA MET A 154 -15.65 13.50 1.59
C MET A 154 -17.16 13.39 1.83
N GLU A 155 -17.80 14.41 2.40
CA GLU A 155 -19.26 14.42 2.57
C GLU A 155 -20.00 14.41 1.23
N GLU A 156 -19.46 15.06 0.19
CA GLU A 156 -20.01 15.00 -1.17
C GLU A 156 -19.91 13.58 -1.74
N TYR A 157 -18.74 12.93 -1.63
CA TYR A 157 -18.55 11.54 -2.09
C TYR A 157 -19.43 10.53 -1.34
N ILE A 158 -19.68 10.74 -0.05
CA ILE A 158 -20.57 9.88 0.74
C ILE A 158 -22.04 10.04 0.33
N GLN A 159 -22.44 11.23 -0.13
CA GLN A 159 -23.80 11.51 -0.56
C GLN A 159 -24.07 11.10 -2.02
N ASP A 160 -23.03 10.79 -2.79
CA ASP A 160 -23.15 10.23 -4.13
C ASP A 160 -23.65 8.77 -4.05
N ASP A 161 -24.83 8.52 -4.63
CA ASP A 161 -25.48 7.21 -4.64
C ASP A 161 -24.65 6.12 -5.37
N ASP A 162 -23.78 6.51 -6.30
CA ASP A 162 -22.92 5.60 -7.07
C ASP A 162 -21.59 5.30 -6.35
N PHE A 163 -21.20 6.11 -5.34
CA PHE A 163 -19.93 5.98 -4.62
C PHE A 163 -20.14 5.64 -3.13
N GLY A 164 -20.59 6.58 -2.30
CA GLY A 164 -21.14 6.30 -0.97
C GLY A 164 -20.14 6.08 0.17
N PHE A 165 -18.86 6.43 0.00
CA PHE A 165 -17.83 6.29 1.05
C PHE A 165 -16.74 7.36 0.96
N ALA A 166 -16.06 7.60 2.08
CA ALA A 166 -14.83 8.39 2.14
C ALA A 166 -13.59 7.52 1.85
N PHE A 167 -12.46 8.14 1.53
CA PHE A 167 -11.22 7.46 1.20
C PHE A 167 -9.98 8.28 1.55
N LEU A 168 -8.82 7.62 1.60
CA LEU A 168 -7.51 8.25 1.72
C LEU A 168 -6.70 7.96 0.47
N GLU A 169 -6.16 8.98 -0.18
CA GLU A 169 -5.28 8.79 -1.34
C GLU A 169 -3.91 8.30 -0.88
N LEU A 170 -3.44 7.18 -1.41
CA LEU A 170 -2.20 6.55 -0.98
C LEU A 170 -1.15 6.44 -2.09
N SER A 171 -1.52 6.59 -3.35
CA SER A 171 -0.60 6.46 -4.48
C SER A 171 -1.16 7.22 -5.65
N ALA A 172 -0.30 7.77 -6.50
CA ALA A 172 -0.71 8.15 -7.85
C ALA A 172 -1.24 6.91 -8.60
N ASP A 173 -2.02 7.11 -9.65
CA ASP A 173 -2.36 6.04 -10.58
C ASP A 173 -1.17 5.67 -11.49
N ASP A 174 -1.33 4.59 -12.25
CA ASP A 174 -0.34 4.04 -13.16
C ASP A 174 0.16 5.06 -14.20
N LEU A 175 -0.70 5.96 -14.68
CA LEU A 175 -0.33 6.96 -15.69
C LEU A 175 0.44 8.14 -15.10
N HIS A 176 -0.01 8.66 -13.94
CA HIS A 176 0.68 9.79 -13.31
C HIS A 176 2.09 9.45 -12.83
N LYS A 177 2.36 8.18 -12.49
CA LYS A 177 3.72 7.70 -12.16
C LYS A 177 4.70 7.83 -13.34
N ASP A 178 4.18 7.92 -14.56
CA ASP A 178 4.93 8.07 -15.80
C ASP A 178 4.79 9.46 -16.43
N ASN A 179 4.35 10.46 -15.66
CA ASN A 179 4.11 11.82 -16.13
C ASN A 179 3.07 11.92 -17.27
N VAL A 180 2.15 10.96 -17.32
CA VAL A 180 1.01 10.98 -18.24
C VAL A 180 -0.22 11.45 -17.48
N SER A 181 -1.05 12.27 -18.14
CA SER A 181 -2.33 12.69 -17.56
C SER A 181 -3.18 11.45 -17.28
N GLY A 182 -3.44 11.21 -16.00
CA GLY A 182 -3.99 9.95 -15.50
C GLY A 182 -5.42 10.02 -14.99
N GLY A 183 -5.78 8.94 -14.31
CA GLY A 183 -7.05 8.77 -13.62
C GLY A 183 -7.02 9.35 -12.19
N PRO A 184 -8.02 8.99 -11.36
CA PRO A 184 -7.97 9.29 -9.93
C PRO A 184 -6.86 8.46 -9.24
N PRO A 185 -6.24 9.00 -8.17
CA PRO A 185 -5.23 8.29 -7.39
C PRO A 185 -5.72 6.95 -6.83
N TYR A 186 -4.81 6.00 -6.58
CA TYR A 186 -5.17 4.80 -5.83
C TYR A 186 -5.43 5.16 -4.38
N ALA A 187 -6.56 4.72 -3.85
CA ALA A 187 -7.07 5.19 -2.57
C ALA A 187 -7.56 4.06 -1.67
N LEU A 188 -7.43 4.22 -0.36
CA LEU A 188 -7.97 3.29 0.63
C LEU A 188 -9.38 3.70 1.02
N GLN A 189 -10.37 2.84 0.81
CA GLN A 189 -11.73 3.07 1.26
C GLN A 189 -11.81 3.10 2.80
N LEU A 190 -12.51 4.09 3.36
CA LEU A 190 -12.80 4.18 4.79
C LEU A 190 -14.20 3.60 5.08
N ASN A 191 -14.24 2.55 5.90
CA ASN A 191 -15.50 1.89 6.28
C ASN A 191 -16.08 2.48 7.56
N LYS A 192 -17.41 2.46 7.70
CA LYS A 192 -18.07 2.87 8.96
C LYS A 192 -17.79 1.88 10.09
N GLU A 193 -17.80 0.59 9.78
CA GLU A 193 -17.40 -0.47 10.70
C GLU A 193 -15.87 -0.65 10.76
N LYS A 194 -15.39 -1.29 11.82
CA LYS A 194 -13.97 -1.68 11.90
C LYS A 194 -13.72 -2.80 10.89
N SER A 195 -12.60 -2.74 10.18
CA SER A 195 -12.18 -3.81 9.26
C SER A 195 -10.71 -4.16 9.41
N ILE A 196 -10.37 -5.42 9.12
CA ILE A 196 -8.98 -5.88 9.13
C ILE A 196 -8.23 -5.30 7.95
N ASP A 197 -8.86 -5.28 6.78
CA ASP A 197 -8.35 -4.66 5.55
C ASP A 197 -9.49 -3.85 4.89
N SER A 198 -9.18 -3.12 3.82
CA SER A 198 -10.19 -2.39 3.06
C SER A 198 -9.91 -2.43 1.57
N LYS A 199 -10.93 -2.07 0.78
CA LYS A 199 -10.81 -1.93 -0.67
C LYS A 199 -9.75 -0.89 -1.01
N PHE A 200 -8.91 -1.23 -1.98
CA PHE A 200 -7.96 -0.31 -2.58
C PHE A 200 -8.54 0.10 -3.92
N LEU A 201 -9.08 1.31 -3.94
CA LEU A 201 -9.86 1.90 -5.00
C LEU A 201 -8.96 2.35 -6.15
N ASN A 202 -9.54 2.43 -7.33
CA ASN A 202 -8.95 2.96 -8.57
C ASN A 202 -7.76 2.16 -9.14
N GLU A 203 -7.20 1.22 -8.37
CA GLU A 203 -6.25 0.25 -8.90
C GLU A 203 -6.96 -0.77 -9.82
N PRO A 204 -6.30 -1.31 -10.86
CA PRO A 204 -6.97 -2.07 -11.93
C PRO A 204 -7.60 -3.43 -11.53
N ASN A 205 -7.27 -3.98 -10.36
CA ASN A 205 -7.60 -5.37 -9.98
C ASN A 205 -8.83 -5.52 -9.06
N ASP A 206 -9.55 -4.44 -8.74
CA ASP A 206 -10.69 -4.42 -7.81
C ASP A 206 -10.42 -5.18 -6.49
N THR A 207 -9.33 -4.81 -5.83
CA THR A 207 -8.77 -5.61 -4.75
C THR A 207 -8.75 -4.89 -3.40
N THR A 208 -8.15 -5.53 -2.40
CA THR A 208 -7.91 -4.92 -1.08
C THR A 208 -6.46 -4.47 -0.95
N PHE A 209 -6.15 -3.60 0.01
CA PHE A 209 -4.79 -3.08 0.16
C PHE A 209 -3.73 -4.19 0.31
N ILE A 210 -3.99 -5.24 1.10
CA ILE A 210 -3.04 -6.36 1.23
C ILE A 210 -2.91 -7.17 -0.08
N ASN A 211 -4.00 -7.34 -0.82
CA ASN A 211 -3.95 -8.02 -2.12
C ASN A 211 -3.23 -7.17 -3.18
N TYR A 212 -3.35 -5.86 -3.13
CA TYR A 212 -2.57 -4.96 -3.99
C TYR A 212 -1.07 -5.16 -3.73
N LEU A 213 -0.65 -5.20 -2.46
CA LEU A 213 0.74 -5.52 -2.12
C LEU A 213 1.18 -6.89 -2.66
N ARG A 214 0.32 -7.93 -2.58
CA ARG A 214 0.59 -9.25 -3.18
C ARG A 214 0.85 -9.11 -4.69
N ILE A 215 -0.03 -8.41 -5.39
CA ILE A 215 0.07 -8.17 -6.84
C ILE A 215 1.37 -7.45 -7.18
N CYS A 216 1.73 -6.40 -6.44
CA CYS A 216 3.01 -5.71 -6.63
C CYS A 216 4.19 -6.67 -6.47
N PHE A 217 4.22 -7.49 -5.42
CA PHE A 217 5.33 -8.44 -5.18
C PHE A 217 5.31 -9.64 -6.13
N GLU A 218 4.22 -9.90 -6.86
CA GLU A 218 4.24 -10.84 -7.98
C GLU A 218 5.16 -10.36 -9.11
N SER A 219 5.24 -9.04 -9.32
CA SER A 219 6.11 -8.39 -10.32
C SER A 219 7.24 -7.57 -9.70
N CYS A 220 7.76 -7.98 -8.53
CA CYS A 220 8.90 -7.34 -7.86
C CYS A 220 8.74 -5.81 -7.62
N GLY A 221 7.51 -5.35 -7.40
CA GLY A 221 7.18 -3.94 -7.18
C GLY A 221 6.62 -3.23 -8.41
N PHE A 222 6.48 -3.90 -9.55
CA PHE A 222 6.09 -3.29 -10.83
C PHE A 222 4.92 -4.05 -11.47
N PRO A 223 3.70 -3.98 -10.89
CA PRO A 223 2.53 -4.73 -11.35
C PRO A 223 2.13 -4.51 -12.82
N GLY A 224 2.55 -3.42 -13.46
CA GLY A 224 2.34 -3.18 -14.90
C GLY A 224 3.22 -4.02 -15.83
N MET A 225 4.28 -4.65 -15.30
CA MET A 225 5.31 -5.35 -16.11
C MET A 225 5.15 -6.85 -16.43
N PRO A 226 4.16 -7.64 -15.97
CA PRO A 226 4.28 -9.10 -15.95
C PRO A 226 4.40 -9.80 -17.32
N TYR A 227 4.28 -9.07 -18.44
CA TYR A 227 4.32 -9.64 -19.80
C TYR A 227 5.06 -8.78 -20.84
N ALA A 228 5.88 -7.81 -20.41
CA ALA A 228 6.67 -7.00 -21.34
C ALA A 228 7.88 -7.81 -21.86
N ASP A 229 8.15 -7.78 -23.17
CA ASP A 229 9.42 -8.25 -23.75
C ASP A 229 10.54 -7.24 -23.45
N ASN A 230 10.79 -7.01 -22.16
CA ASN A 230 11.82 -6.12 -21.65
C ASN A 230 12.90 -6.95 -20.95
N LYS A 231 14.01 -7.16 -21.66
CA LYS A 231 15.15 -7.95 -21.15
C LYS A 231 15.76 -7.39 -19.88
N VAL A 232 15.80 -6.06 -19.75
CA VAL A 232 16.36 -5.39 -18.56
C VAL A 232 15.48 -5.68 -17.34
N PHE A 233 14.16 -5.57 -17.49
CA PHE A 233 13.24 -5.94 -16.42
C PHE A 233 13.30 -7.44 -16.10
N GLN A 234 13.41 -8.31 -17.12
CA GLN A 234 13.51 -9.75 -16.88
C GLN A 234 14.77 -10.12 -16.07
N GLU A 235 15.92 -9.50 -16.38
CA GLU A 235 17.16 -9.70 -15.63
C GLU A 235 17.02 -9.26 -14.16
N PHE A 236 16.37 -8.12 -13.92
CA PHE A 236 16.01 -7.65 -12.59
C PHE A 236 15.07 -8.64 -11.87
N PHE A 237 13.99 -9.04 -12.54
CA PHE A 237 12.96 -9.94 -12.01
C PHE A 237 13.55 -11.30 -11.61
N ASP A 238 14.32 -11.93 -12.49
CA ASP A 238 14.93 -13.25 -12.26
C ASP A 238 15.88 -13.23 -11.05
N LYS A 239 16.51 -12.08 -10.80
CA LYS A 239 17.38 -11.88 -9.64
C LYS A 239 16.59 -11.62 -8.36
N VAL A 240 15.54 -10.80 -8.42
CA VAL A 240 14.79 -10.34 -7.23
C VAL A 240 13.73 -11.33 -6.78
N LYS A 241 12.90 -11.84 -7.69
CA LYS A 241 11.72 -12.66 -7.36
C LYS A 241 12.02 -13.86 -6.45
N PRO A 242 13.10 -14.65 -6.66
CA PRO A 242 13.40 -15.81 -5.82
C PRO A 242 13.76 -15.46 -4.36
N GLN A 243 14.10 -14.19 -4.10
CA GLN A 243 14.45 -13.71 -2.76
C GLN A 243 13.23 -13.25 -1.97
N LEU A 244 12.12 -12.93 -2.65
CA LEU A 244 10.93 -12.38 -2.00
C LEU A 244 10.17 -13.45 -1.21
N GLN A 245 9.65 -13.04 -0.06
CA GLN A 245 8.79 -13.84 0.78
C GLN A 245 7.34 -13.68 0.33
N LYS A 246 6.62 -14.81 0.23
CA LYS A 246 5.21 -14.80 -0.13
C LYS A 246 4.39 -14.14 0.97
N ILE A 247 3.50 -13.22 0.60
CA ILE A 247 2.51 -12.61 1.50
C ILE A 247 1.08 -13.01 1.18
#